data_AF-A0ABD3WJ22-F1
#
_entry.id   AF-A0ABD3WJ22-F1
#
_cell.length_a   1.000
_cell.length_b   1.000
_cell.length_c   1.000
_cell.angle_alpha   90.00
_cell.angle_beta   90.00
_cell.angle_gamma   90.00
#
_symmetry.space_group_name_H-M   'P 1'
#
loop_
_entity.id
_entity.type
_entity.pdbx_description
1 polymer ?
#
loop_
_entity_poly.entity_id
_entity_poly.type
_entity_poly.pdbx_seq_one_letter_code
_entity_poly.pdbx_strand_id
1 'polypeptide(L)'
;MDRSRLCSFYFHLGLIYSKILSFLAQIHRLSISMRTLKRILRTLYLFKRRFHYDVLELAQFIEENIDTLGMLMEIGQFTGDFLDMSLIQFCLMDLLQNDINSMVQVWNVHRIRPTKNQNSPKGRHVVMYKLPVIYGTRSYLQSVDEYKIEICRDECVFQDEYPCDIDRWTSPTNIDNALQLYCDIRNVLLVDL
;
A
#
# COMPACT_ATOMS: atom_id res chain seq x y z
N MET A 1 -15.17 -21.15 -5.59
CA MET A 1 -14.57 -19.83 -5.93
C MET A 1 -14.71 -19.60 -7.42
N ASP A 2 -15.06 -18.37 -7.84
CA ASP A 2 -15.14 -17.98 -9.25
C ASP A 2 -13.74 -17.85 -9.90
N ARG A 3 -13.67 -18.03 -11.23
CA ARG A 3 -12.46 -17.97 -12.06
C ARG A 3 -11.71 -16.65 -11.87
N SER A 4 -12.43 -15.53 -11.82
CA SER A 4 -11.84 -14.20 -11.62
C SER A 4 -11.20 -14.06 -10.24
N ARG A 5 -11.86 -14.59 -9.20
CA ARG A 5 -11.32 -14.62 -7.82
C ARG A 5 -10.07 -15.48 -7.70
N LEU A 6 -10.02 -16.64 -8.35
CA LEU A 6 -8.80 -17.48 -8.37
C LEU A 6 -7.64 -16.81 -9.10
N CYS A 7 -7.91 -16.16 -10.24
CA CYS A 7 -6.90 -15.40 -10.98
C CYS A 7 -6.33 -14.27 -10.11
N SER A 8 -7.19 -13.52 -9.43
CA SER A 8 -6.78 -12.47 -8.48
C SER A 8 -5.98 -13.04 -7.31
N PHE A 9 -6.45 -14.13 -6.68
CA PHE A 9 -5.76 -14.77 -5.57
C PHE A 9 -4.31 -15.17 -5.93
N TYR A 10 -4.13 -15.88 -7.04
CA TYR A 10 -2.80 -16.30 -7.49
C TYR A 10 -1.93 -15.15 -8.00
N PHE A 11 -2.56 -14.08 -8.53
CA PHE A 11 -1.86 -12.87 -8.89
C PHE A 11 -1.31 -12.14 -7.65
N HIS A 12 -2.12 -12.00 -6.60
CA HIS A 12 -1.71 -11.41 -5.33
C HIS A 12 -0.69 -12.26 -4.56
N LEU A 13 -0.59 -13.55 -4.85
CA LEU A 13 0.56 -14.38 -4.42
C LEU A 13 1.88 -14.01 -5.15
N GLY A 14 1.86 -12.99 -6.00
CA GLY A 14 3.01 -12.47 -6.76
C GLY A 14 3.45 -13.39 -7.91
N LEU A 15 2.76 -14.51 -8.13
CA LEU A 15 3.18 -15.55 -9.05
C LEU A 15 3.34 -15.03 -10.49
N ILE A 16 4.30 -15.57 -11.22
CA ILE A 16 4.43 -15.31 -12.66
C ILE A 16 3.27 -15.96 -13.41
N TYR A 17 2.85 -15.37 -14.52
CA TYR A 17 1.64 -15.81 -15.22
C TYR A 17 1.66 -17.30 -15.61
N SER A 18 2.82 -17.83 -16.00
CA SER A 18 2.97 -19.27 -16.28
C SER A 18 2.67 -20.16 -15.07
N LYS A 19 3.04 -19.73 -13.86
CA LYS A 19 2.75 -20.45 -12.61
C LYS A 19 1.29 -20.32 -12.20
N ILE A 20 0.68 -19.16 -12.44
CA ILE A 20 -0.77 -18.98 -12.24
C ILE A 20 -1.53 -19.96 -13.14
N LEU A 21 -1.18 -20.04 -14.43
CA LEU A 21 -1.79 -20.99 -15.37
C LEU A 21 -1.61 -22.44 -14.93
N SER A 22 -0.40 -22.84 -14.51
CA SER A 22 -0.17 -24.21 -14.05
C SER A 22 -0.99 -24.55 -12.81
N PHE A 23 -1.13 -23.64 -11.84
CA PHE A 23 -1.92 -23.90 -10.64
C PHE A 23 -3.42 -23.91 -10.91
N LEU A 24 -3.91 -23.01 -11.76
CA LEU A 24 -5.31 -23.06 -12.21
C LEU A 24 -5.62 -24.40 -12.87
N ALA A 25 -4.75 -24.90 -13.74
CA ALA A 25 -4.93 -26.17 -14.43
C ALA A 25 -4.80 -27.39 -13.48
N GLN A 26 -3.77 -27.44 -12.65
CA GLN A 26 -3.44 -28.61 -11.83
C GLN A 26 -4.28 -28.72 -10.57
N ILE A 27 -4.55 -27.61 -9.89
CA ILE A 27 -5.24 -27.60 -8.59
C ILE A 27 -6.75 -27.39 -8.79
N HIS A 28 -7.12 -26.45 -9.66
CA HIS A 28 -8.51 -26.06 -9.83
C HIS A 28 -9.17 -26.62 -11.09
N ARG A 29 -8.45 -27.43 -11.88
CA ARG A 29 -8.91 -28.00 -13.16
C ARG A 29 -9.44 -26.94 -14.15
N LEU A 30 -8.94 -25.71 -14.04
CA LEU A 30 -9.27 -24.56 -14.88
C LEU A 30 -8.14 -24.28 -15.87
N SER A 31 -8.23 -24.86 -17.07
CA SER A 31 -7.31 -24.54 -18.16
C SER A 31 -7.75 -23.27 -18.88
N ILE A 32 -6.95 -22.20 -18.79
CA ILE A 32 -7.19 -20.95 -19.52
C ILE A 32 -5.93 -20.53 -20.27
N SER A 33 -6.10 -19.77 -21.36
CA SER A 33 -4.96 -19.25 -22.11
C SER A 33 -4.28 -18.08 -21.35
N MET A 34 -3.01 -17.82 -21.65
CA MET A 34 -2.29 -16.62 -21.19
C MET A 34 -3.04 -15.33 -21.55
N ARG A 35 -3.66 -15.27 -22.73
CA ARG A 35 -4.45 -14.11 -23.18
C ARG A 35 -5.68 -13.93 -22.30
N THR A 36 -6.37 -15.02 -21.98
CA THR A 36 -7.54 -15.02 -21.09
C THR A 36 -7.16 -14.58 -19.69
N LEU A 37 -6.06 -15.10 -19.14
CA LEU A 37 -5.54 -14.68 -17.84
C LEU A 37 -5.24 -13.17 -17.82
N LYS A 38 -4.46 -12.68 -18.79
CA LYS A 38 -4.14 -11.25 -18.89
C LYS A 38 -5.40 -10.38 -19.04
N ARG A 39 -6.40 -10.83 -19.80
CA ARG A 39 -7.67 -10.12 -19.96
C ARG A 39 -8.42 -10.03 -18.63
N ILE A 40 -8.56 -11.15 -17.91
CA ILE A 40 -9.22 -11.20 -16.59
C ILE A 40 -8.50 -10.25 -15.63
N LEU A 41 -7.16 -10.32 -15.55
CA LEU A 41 -6.38 -9.46 -14.68
C LEU A 41 -6.55 -7.97 -15.04
N ARG A 42 -6.57 -7.62 -16.32
CA ARG A 42 -6.88 -6.25 -16.77
C ARG A 42 -8.27 -5.78 -16.34
N THR A 43 -9.30 -6.63 -16.49
CA THR A 43 -10.67 -6.31 -16.06
C THR A 43 -10.77 -6.12 -14.55
N LEU A 44 -9.91 -6.80 -13.79
CA LEU A 44 -9.81 -6.65 -12.33
C LEU A 44 -8.84 -5.53 -11.92
N TYR A 45 -8.35 -4.72 -12.86
CA TYR A 45 -7.33 -3.68 -12.64
C TYR A 45 -6.03 -4.20 -11.98
N LEU A 46 -5.75 -5.49 -12.14
CA LEU A 46 -4.57 -6.18 -11.63
C LEU A 46 -3.45 -6.16 -12.66
N PHE A 47 -2.55 -5.18 -12.53
CA PHE A 47 -1.37 -5.05 -13.37
C PHE A 47 -0.12 -5.38 -12.55
N LYS A 48 0.81 -6.16 -13.13
CA LYS A 48 2.16 -6.24 -12.56
C LYS A 48 2.83 -4.89 -12.76
N ARG A 49 2.64 -3.98 -11.80
CA ARG A 49 3.33 -2.70 -11.81
C ARG A 49 4.83 -2.97 -11.71
N ARG A 50 5.59 -2.31 -12.59
CA ARG A 50 7.05 -2.32 -12.65
C ARG A 50 7.65 -1.28 -11.69
N PHE A 51 6.89 -0.83 -10.70
CA PHE A 51 7.34 0.15 -9.74
C PHE A 51 8.01 -0.58 -8.58
N HIS A 52 9.32 -0.36 -8.52
CA HIS A 52 10.22 -0.81 -7.48
C HIS A 52 10.47 0.41 -6.61
N TYR A 53 9.46 0.89 -5.90
CA TYR A 53 9.75 1.78 -4.78
C TYR A 53 10.53 0.94 -3.78
N ASP A 54 11.77 1.33 -3.51
CA ASP A 54 12.54 0.65 -2.47
C ASP A 54 11.83 0.88 -1.14
N VAL A 55 11.79 -0.12 -0.28
CA VAL A 55 11.32 0.05 1.10
C VAL A 55 12.13 1.15 1.79
N LEU A 56 13.40 1.31 1.41
CA LEU A 56 14.27 2.38 1.88
C LEU A 56 13.81 3.77 1.40
N GLU A 57 13.43 3.92 0.12
CA GLU A 57 12.93 5.19 -0.42
C GLU A 57 11.64 5.63 0.30
N LEU A 58 10.76 4.69 0.63
CA LEU A 58 9.54 5.00 1.38
C LEU A 58 9.82 5.33 2.86
N ALA A 59 10.71 4.59 3.52
CA ALA A 59 11.09 4.89 4.90
C ALA A 59 11.71 6.29 4.98
N GLN A 60 12.60 6.61 4.04
CA GLN A 60 13.19 7.92 3.89
C GLN A 60 12.11 9.00 3.64
N PHE A 61 11.13 8.73 2.78
CA PHE A 61 10.00 9.65 2.57
C PHE A 61 9.24 9.92 3.87
N ILE A 62 8.90 8.89 4.66
CA ILE A 62 8.18 9.06 5.94
C ILE A 62 9.04 9.86 6.94
N GLU A 63 10.34 9.57 7.01
CA GLU A 63 11.29 10.32 7.86
C GLU A 63 11.39 11.79 7.44
N GLU A 64 11.52 12.07 6.14
CA GLU A 64 11.53 13.42 5.59
C GLU A 64 10.24 14.19 5.93
N ASN A 65 9.07 13.54 5.88
CA ASN A 65 7.81 14.16 6.30
C ASN A 65 7.82 14.54 7.79
N ILE A 66 8.30 13.65 8.66
CA ILE A 66 8.37 13.92 10.10
C ILE A 66 9.34 15.07 10.38
N ASP A 67 10.52 15.06 9.77
CA ASP A 67 11.52 16.13 9.93
C ASP A 67 10.98 17.48 9.45
N THR A 68 10.27 17.51 8.33
CA THR A 68 9.71 18.74 7.78
C THR A 68 8.61 19.32 8.67
N LEU A 69 7.74 18.47 9.25
CA LEU A 69 6.78 18.91 10.27
C LEU A 69 7.50 19.46 11.52
N GLY A 70 8.63 18.84 11.90
CA GLY A 70 9.55 19.36 12.93
C GLY A 70 10.00 20.79 12.65
N MET A 71 10.48 21.06 11.44
CA MET A 71 10.88 22.41 11.03
C MET A 71 9.73 23.41 11.08
N LEU A 72 8.52 23.01 10.64
CA LEU A 72 7.32 23.85 10.68
C LEU A 72 6.92 24.20 12.12
N MET A 73 7.11 23.28 13.08
CA MET A 73 6.92 23.58 14.51
C MET A 73 7.89 24.66 14.99
N GLU A 74 9.18 24.54 14.65
CA GLU A 74 10.22 25.48 15.10
C GLU A 74 9.95 26.92 14.63
N ILE A 75 9.40 27.09 13.42
CA ILE A 75 9.05 28.40 12.86
C ILE A 75 7.62 28.86 13.20
N GLY A 76 6.88 28.10 14.02
CA GLY A 76 5.51 28.42 14.44
C GLY A 76 4.44 28.29 13.33
N GLN A 77 4.76 27.59 12.25
CA GLN A 77 3.84 27.32 11.14
C GLN A 77 3.09 25.99 11.27
N PHE A 78 3.34 25.25 12.35
CA PHE A 78 2.59 24.06 12.74
C PHE A 78 2.52 24.00 14.27
N THR A 79 1.32 23.95 14.83
CA THR A 79 1.07 23.88 16.28
C THR A 79 0.80 22.45 16.74
N GLY A 80 0.46 21.55 15.81
CA GLY A 80 -0.01 20.20 16.11
C GLY A 80 -1.40 20.17 16.76
N ASP A 81 -2.15 21.26 16.70
CA ASP A 81 -3.53 21.28 17.12
C ASP A 81 -4.43 20.50 16.16
N PHE A 82 -5.72 20.38 16.51
CA PHE A 82 -6.67 19.63 15.69
C PHE A 82 -6.78 20.17 14.25
N LEU A 83 -6.66 21.48 14.05
CA LEU A 83 -6.74 22.10 12.72
C LEU A 83 -5.51 21.70 11.91
N ASP A 84 -4.32 21.91 12.44
CA ASP A 84 -3.06 21.60 11.75
C ASP A 84 -2.95 20.09 11.45
N MET A 85 -3.36 19.23 12.39
CA MET A 85 -3.41 17.78 12.18
C MET A 85 -4.40 17.39 11.08
N SER A 86 -5.58 18.01 11.04
CA SER A 86 -6.60 17.74 10.01
C SER A 86 -6.14 18.22 8.62
N LEU A 87 -5.48 19.39 8.54
CA LEU A 87 -4.98 19.95 7.29
C LEU A 87 -3.80 19.15 6.74
N ILE A 88 -2.85 18.76 7.59
CA ILE A 88 -1.75 17.88 7.19
C ILE A 88 -2.29 16.53 6.71
N GLN A 89 -3.23 15.95 7.44
CA GLN A 89 -3.89 14.72 7.01
C GLN A 89 -4.55 14.91 5.63
N PHE A 90 -5.33 15.97 5.44
CA PHE A 90 -5.97 16.28 4.16
C PHE A 90 -4.96 16.41 3.00
N CYS A 91 -3.89 17.20 3.18
CA CYS A 91 -2.91 17.45 2.12
C CYS A 91 -2.04 16.23 1.79
N LEU A 92 -1.72 15.38 2.78
CA LEU A 92 -0.80 14.25 2.60
C LEU A 92 -1.50 12.90 2.43
N MET A 93 -2.80 12.76 2.72
CA MET A 93 -3.50 11.47 2.70
C MET A 93 -3.31 10.72 1.39
N ASP A 94 -3.51 11.41 0.26
CA ASP A 94 -3.37 10.82 -1.07
C ASP A 94 -1.95 10.28 -1.30
N LEU A 95 -0.92 11.00 -0.89
CA LEU A 95 0.48 10.58 -1.06
C LEU A 95 0.78 9.39 -0.15
N LEU A 96 0.51 9.55 1.16
CA LEU A 96 0.79 8.53 2.18
C LEU A 96 0.06 7.21 1.90
N GLN A 97 -1.23 7.28 1.60
CA GLN A 97 -2.04 6.08 1.36
C GLN A 97 -1.60 5.36 0.09
N ASN A 98 -1.30 6.09 -1.00
CA ASN A 98 -0.80 5.51 -2.25
C ASN A 98 0.57 4.85 -2.06
N ASP A 99 1.44 5.46 -1.28
CA ASP A 99 2.78 4.96 -1.01
C ASP A 99 2.76 3.72 -0.13
N ILE A 100 1.98 3.72 0.96
CA ILE A 100 1.75 2.54 1.80
C ILE A 100 1.15 1.39 0.98
N ASN A 101 0.14 1.68 0.15
CA ASN A 101 -0.46 0.68 -0.72
C ASN A 101 0.55 0.09 -1.72
N SER A 102 1.44 0.93 -2.25
CA SER A 102 2.52 0.51 -3.14
C SER A 102 3.54 -0.38 -2.43
N MET A 103 3.93 -0.02 -1.20
CA MET A 103 4.83 -0.82 -0.36
C MET A 103 4.32 -2.25 -0.17
N VAL A 104 3.03 -2.40 0.15
CA VAL A 104 2.42 -3.72 0.33
C VAL A 104 2.60 -4.57 -0.93
N GLN A 105 2.46 -3.98 -2.12
CA GLN A 105 2.69 -4.71 -3.37
C GLN A 105 4.15 -5.12 -3.54
N VAL A 106 5.09 -4.18 -3.35
CA VAL A 106 6.53 -4.42 -3.47
C VAL A 106 6.99 -5.49 -2.48
N TRP A 107 6.63 -5.35 -1.21
CA TRP A 107 6.96 -6.28 -0.15
C TRP A 107 6.47 -7.70 -0.46
N ASN A 108 5.21 -7.83 -0.88
CA ASN A 108 4.60 -9.11 -1.18
C ASN A 108 5.32 -9.86 -2.32
N VAL A 109 5.79 -9.15 -3.34
CA VAL A 109 6.49 -9.76 -4.48
C VAL A 109 8.00 -9.89 -4.28
N HIS A 110 8.56 -9.17 -3.30
CA HIS A 110 9.98 -9.19 -2.98
C HIS A 110 10.44 -10.63 -2.72
N ARG A 111 11.59 -10.99 -3.32
CA ARG A 111 12.16 -12.32 -3.22
C ARG A 111 13.42 -12.27 -2.35
N ILE A 112 13.32 -12.82 -1.14
CA ILE A 112 14.48 -13.09 -0.29
C ILE A 112 15.31 -14.18 -0.98
N ARG A 113 16.57 -13.84 -1.28
CA ARG A 113 17.51 -14.74 -1.94
C ARG A 113 18.00 -15.79 -0.93
N PRO A 114 18.16 -17.07 -1.35
CA PRO A 114 18.79 -18.07 -0.51
C PRO A 114 20.21 -17.65 -0.13
N THR A 115 20.57 -17.81 1.14
CA THR A 115 21.95 -17.63 1.63
C THR A 115 22.57 -19.00 1.93
N LYS A 116 23.87 -19.01 2.30
CA LYS A 116 24.55 -20.23 2.74
C LYS A 116 24.00 -20.78 4.06
N ASN A 117 23.40 -19.92 4.90
CA ASN A 117 22.76 -20.33 6.13
C ASN A 117 21.39 -20.95 5.80
N GLN A 118 21.25 -22.27 6.03
CA GLN A 118 20.01 -22.98 5.73
C GLN A 118 18.82 -22.50 6.58
N ASN A 119 19.08 -21.91 7.75
CA ASN A 119 18.05 -21.37 8.62
C ASN A 119 17.54 -20.00 8.19
N SER A 120 18.22 -19.33 7.25
CA SER A 120 17.76 -18.05 6.73
C SER A 120 16.49 -18.23 5.89
N PRO A 121 15.46 -17.40 6.10
CA PRO A 121 14.27 -17.44 5.27
C PRO A 121 14.64 -17.18 3.81
N LYS A 122 14.01 -17.92 2.90
CA LYS A 122 14.19 -17.77 1.45
C LYS A 122 12.84 -17.93 0.79
N GLY A 123 12.57 -17.14 -0.25
CA GLY A 123 11.26 -17.18 -0.91
C GLY A 123 10.65 -15.80 -1.08
N ARG A 124 9.33 -15.73 -1.18
CA ARG A 124 8.58 -14.47 -1.29
C ARG A 124 7.70 -14.30 -0.07
N HIS A 125 7.65 -13.09 0.49
CA HIS A 125 6.91 -12.82 1.72
C HIS A 125 5.46 -13.27 1.65
N VAL A 126 4.75 -12.94 0.56
CA VAL A 126 3.34 -13.32 0.43
C VAL A 126 3.12 -14.82 0.38
N VAL A 127 4.08 -15.57 -0.17
CA VAL A 127 3.99 -17.03 -0.28
C VAL A 127 4.36 -17.67 1.05
N MET A 128 5.37 -17.13 1.75
CA MET A 128 5.73 -17.56 3.11
C MET A 128 4.57 -17.35 4.09
N TYR A 129 3.86 -16.22 3.96
CA TYR A 129 2.70 -15.89 4.78
C TYR A 129 1.49 -16.76 4.45
N LYS A 130 1.10 -16.86 3.16
CA LYS A 130 -0.13 -17.58 2.76
C LYS A 130 0.02 -19.09 2.67
N LEU A 131 1.22 -19.59 2.38
CA LEU A 131 1.49 -21.00 2.08
C LEU A 131 2.78 -21.49 2.75
N PRO A 132 2.92 -21.40 4.09
CA PRO A 132 4.14 -21.80 4.80
C PRO A 132 4.54 -23.26 4.54
N VAL A 133 3.56 -24.13 4.29
CA VAL A 133 3.75 -25.57 4.01
C VAL A 133 4.68 -25.86 2.84
N ILE A 134 4.76 -24.98 1.83
CA ILE A 134 5.67 -25.21 0.68
C ILE A 134 7.14 -25.03 1.04
N TYR A 135 7.41 -24.36 2.17
CA TYR A 135 8.74 -24.17 2.73
C TYR A 135 9.04 -25.20 3.83
N GLY A 136 8.17 -26.21 4.01
CA GLY A 136 8.29 -27.18 5.10
C GLY A 136 8.00 -26.59 6.48
N THR A 137 7.30 -25.46 6.55
CA THR A 137 6.95 -24.78 7.81
C THR A 137 5.44 -24.74 8.01
N ARG A 138 5.00 -24.25 9.18
CA ARG A 138 3.60 -24.03 9.53
C ARG A 138 3.29 -22.54 9.65
N SER A 139 2.01 -22.21 9.76
CA SER A 139 1.60 -20.85 10.12
C SER A 139 2.03 -20.54 11.55
N TYR A 140 2.65 -19.37 11.75
CA TYR A 140 3.00 -18.82 13.07
C TYR A 140 2.14 -17.58 13.40
N LEU A 141 1.05 -17.36 12.66
CA LEU A 141 0.16 -16.24 12.90
C LEU A 141 -0.51 -16.40 14.27
N GLN A 142 -0.58 -15.29 15.00
CA GLN A 142 -1.34 -15.19 16.23
C GLN A 142 -2.71 -14.62 15.90
N SER A 143 -3.74 -15.14 16.57
CA SER A 143 -5.09 -14.58 16.47
C SER A 143 -5.09 -13.18 17.08
N VAL A 144 -5.52 -12.20 16.30
CA VAL A 144 -5.78 -10.85 16.78
C VAL A 144 -7.29 -10.74 17.00
N ASP A 145 -7.67 -10.05 18.08
CA ASP A 145 -9.07 -9.78 18.39
C ASP A 145 -9.70 -8.91 17.29
N GLU A 146 -10.75 -9.44 16.65
CA GLU A 146 -11.44 -8.80 15.54
C GLU A 146 -12.02 -7.44 15.97
N TYR A 147 -12.49 -7.33 17.22
CA TYR A 147 -13.01 -6.08 17.76
C TYR A 147 -11.95 -4.97 17.80
N LYS A 148 -10.70 -5.32 18.13
CA LYS A 148 -9.59 -4.35 18.10
C LYS A 148 -9.27 -3.90 16.69
N ILE A 149 -9.37 -4.81 15.72
CA ILE A 149 -9.16 -4.48 14.30
C ILE A 149 -10.26 -3.52 13.82
N GLU A 150 -11.51 -3.77 14.21
CA GLU A 150 -12.64 -2.93 13.85
C GLU A 150 -12.52 -1.53 14.44
N ILE A 151 -12.16 -1.40 15.73
CA ILE A 151 -11.84 -0.10 16.35
C ILE A 151 -10.76 0.62 15.56
N CYS A 152 -9.63 -0.05 15.26
CA CYS A 152 -8.56 0.60 14.50
C CYS A 152 -9.03 1.03 13.11
N ARG A 153 -9.93 0.27 12.47
CA ARG A 153 -10.49 0.62 11.17
C ARG A 153 -11.40 1.84 11.27
N ASP A 154 -12.23 1.94 12.29
CA ASP A 154 -13.18 3.03 12.49
C ASP A 154 -12.47 4.34 12.86
N GLU A 155 -11.34 4.26 13.57
CA GLU A 155 -10.49 5.41 13.91
C GLU A 155 -9.54 5.82 12.78
N CYS A 156 -9.37 4.99 11.75
CA CYS A 156 -8.55 5.32 10.58
C CYS A 156 -9.36 6.08 9.53
N VAL A 157 -8.74 7.12 8.96
CA VAL A 157 -9.24 7.76 7.74
C VAL A 157 -8.53 7.15 6.55
N PHE A 158 -9.30 6.77 5.53
CA PHE A 158 -8.79 6.25 4.27
C PHE A 158 -9.10 7.23 3.15
N GLN A 159 -8.34 7.14 2.06
CA GLN A 159 -8.60 7.91 0.85
C GLN A 159 -10.00 7.57 0.29
N ASP A 160 -10.85 8.59 0.12
CA ASP A 160 -12.16 8.48 -0.53
C ASP A 160 -12.06 8.63 -2.06
N GLU A 161 -13.09 8.19 -2.80
CA GLU A 161 -13.16 8.32 -4.27
C GLU A 161 -13.26 9.79 -4.76
N TYR A 162 -13.55 10.72 -3.85
CA TYR A 162 -13.71 12.15 -4.14
C TYR A 162 -12.72 12.97 -3.30
N PRO A 163 -11.50 13.19 -3.81
CA PRO A 163 -10.55 14.10 -3.18
C PRO A 163 -11.06 15.53 -3.44
N CYS A 164 -11.94 16.02 -2.57
CA CYS A 164 -12.52 17.36 -2.59
C CYS A 164 -13.26 17.79 -3.89
N ASP A 165 -14.06 18.85 -3.81
CA ASP A 165 -14.62 19.49 -5.00
C ASP A 165 -13.45 19.97 -5.89
N ILE A 166 -13.36 19.36 -7.08
CA ILE A 166 -12.32 19.53 -8.12
C ILE A 166 -12.06 21.01 -8.48
N ASP A 167 -13.00 21.91 -8.17
CA ASP A 167 -13.00 23.28 -8.67
C ASP A 167 -12.11 24.26 -7.89
N ARG A 168 -11.51 23.88 -6.74
CA ARG A 168 -10.75 24.84 -5.91
C ARG A 168 -9.30 24.50 -5.60
N TRP A 169 -8.94 23.23 -5.51
CA TRP A 169 -7.57 22.80 -5.15
C TRP A 169 -7.15 21.57 -5.96
N THR A 170 -5.93 21.57 -6.46
CA THR A 170 -5.35 20.41 -7.16
C THR A 170 -4.73 19.44 -6.14
N SER A 171 -5.05 18.14 -6.24
CA SER A 171 -4.40 17.12 -5.42
C SER A 171 -2.87 17.20 -5.55
N PRO A 172 -2.13 17.26 -4.43
CA PRO A 172 -0.67 17.27 -4.45
C PRO A 172 -0.09 16.01 -5.11
N THR A 173 1.04 16.18 -5.82
CA THR A 173 1.75 15.05 -6.46
C THR A 173 3.06 14.69 -5.76
N ASN A 174 3.48 15.50 -4.78
CA ASN A 174 4.69 15.34 -3.98
C ASN A 174 4.55 16.11 -2.65
N ILE A 175 5.46 15.88 -1.71
CA ILE A 175 5.45 16.51 -0.38
C ILE A 175 5.47 18.03 -0.49
N ASP A 176 6.36 18.60 -1.30
CA ASP A 176 6.49 20.07 -1.41
C ASP A 176 5.16 20.73 -1.80
N ASN A 177 4.45 20.12 -2.74
CA ASN A 177 3.15 20.59 -3.21
C ASN A 177 2.08 20.43 -2.12
N ALA A 178 2.14 19.36 -1.33
CA ALA A 178 1.22 19.11 -0.23
C ALA A 178 1.44 20.09 0.93
N LEU A 179 2.69 20.39 1.26
CA LEU A 179 3.05 21.36 2.28
C LEU A 179 2.71 22.79 1.85
N GLN A 180 2.91 23.12 0.57
CA GLN A 180 2.47 24.40 0.04
C GLN A 180 0.95 24.53 0.16
N LEU A 181 0.19 23.50 -0.24
CA LEU A 181 -1.26 23.46 -0.10
C LEU A 181 -1.69 23.61 1.37
N TYR A 182 -1.01 22.94 2.30
CA TYR A 182 -1.22 23.10 3.74
C TYR A 182 -1.03 24.56 4.17
N CYS A 183 0.09 25.19 3.82
CA CYS A 183 0.36 26.58 4.16
C CYS A 183 -0.70 27.52 3.58
N ASP A 184 -1.12 27.31 2.33
CA ASP A 184 -2.12 28.14 1.66
C ASP A 184 -3.48 28.05 2.35
N ILE A 185 -3.96 26.82 2.63
CA ILE A 185 -5.25 26.61 3.31
C ILE A 185 -5.20 27.16 4.73
N ARG A 186 -4.12 26.88 5.47
CA ARG A 186 -3.95 27.35 6.84
C ARG A 186 -3.98 28.88 6.92
N ASN A 187 -3.29 29.56 6.01
CA ASN A 187 -3.28 31.02 5.96
C ASN A 187 -4.67 31.58 5.66
N VAL A 188 -5.43 30.96 4.74
CA VAL A 188 -6.82 31.38 4.47
C VAL A 188 -7.69 31.23 5.71
N LEU A 189 -7.62 30.08 6.38
CA LEU A 189 -8.46 29.81 7.57
C LEU A 189 -8.08 30.67 8.78
N LEU A 190 -6.80 31.00 8.96
CA LEU A 190 -6.34 31.87 10.04
C LEU A 190 -6.62 33.35 9.78
N VAL A 191 -6.79 33.78 8.52
CA VAL A 191 -7.19 35.16 8.18
C VAL A 191 -8.69 35.38 8.40
N ASP A 192 -9.50 34.31 8.33
CA ASP A 192 -10.95 34.34 8.54
C ASP A 192 -11.37 34.11 10.02
N LEU A 193 -10.42 33.96 10.96
CA LEU A 193 -10.61 33.78 12.41
C LEU A 193 -10.22 35.03 13.20
#